data_AF-U2HP22-F1
#
_entry.id   AF-U2HP22-F1
#
_cell.length_a   1.000
_cell.length_b   1.000
_cell.length_c   1.000
_cell.angle_alpha   90.00
_cell.angle_beta   90.00
_cell.angle_gamma   90.00
#
_symmetry.space_group_name_H-M   'P 1'
#
loop_
_entity.id
_entity.type
_entity.pdbx_description
1 polymer ?
#
loop_
_entity_poly.entity_id
_entity_poly.type
_entity_poly.pdbx_seq_one_letter_code
_entity_poly.pdbx_strand_id
1 'polypeptide(L)'
;MNIKLSFLFTFIKKKNEGRVNLSFLLAVMKQEEEITICIQLINWMQDYTLPNEVIISRIDTQDFLAKSLILDRQRKGKTLGKSLQQLVRQALEALEQADPALEVHNQRYPYSFLDVVYRLLQACENENVSTSSLQGYIEASTDEILQSRLVNFTIEKLVLEDDIKTSLTLIPKIKDTSYHYSSYRLLAHYYAGRGDKANFLQVLKKCDARKDIYDLEEIKTIFIENYAAQHLLEEVIALVQSKPFGPAYYVAAFLPLVKKEPFNAIQTLLNAPAFEVPGLYLQEMILTNAFRYNKANQTPANFVLLQQLLDAIPARVRWAPSDFSLKDNLWSFTADALLANQRVDFTAELLYCSKKISAKIIKDSLKQQLKTYRKQEDE
;
A
#
# COMPACT_ATOMS: atom_id res chain seq x y z
N MET A 1 -8.58 1.41 -5.66
CA MET A 1 -7.59 0.82 -6.58
C MET A 1 -6.27 0.74 -5.82
N ASN A 2 -6.07 -0.30 -5.00
CA ASN A 2 -4.95 -0.42 -4.07
C ASN A 2 -4.67 -1.91 -3.78
N ILE A 3 -3.98 -2.59 -4.71
CA ILE A 3 -3.78 -4.06 -4.67
C ILE A 3 -2.31 -4.45 -4.43
N LYS A 4 -1.35 -3.51 -4.44
CA LYS A 4 0.08 -3.88 -4.46
C LYS A 4 0.77 -4.07 -3.11
N LEU A 5 0.18 -3.65 -1.98
CA LEU A 5 0.86 -3.72 -0.67
C LEU A 5 0.38 -4.86 0.25
N SER A 6 -0.82 -5.43 0.06
CA SER A 6 -1.33 -6.51 0.94
C SER A 6 -0.88 -7.93 0.57
N PHE A 7 -0.27 -8.13 -0.60
CA PHE A 7 0.11 -9.47 -1.07
C PHE A 7 1.52 -9.92 -0.65
N LEU A 8 2.32 -9.06 -0.02
CA LEU A 8 3.74 -9.34 0.22
C LEU A 8 4.08 -9.92 1.61
N PHE A 9 3.10 -10.13 2.50
CA PHE A 9 3.36 -10.53 3.89
C PHE A 9 3.32 -12.04 4.20
N THR A 10 3.13 -12.92 3.21
CA THR A 10 2.90 -14.37 3.48
C THR A 10 3.88 -15.34 2.82
N PHE A 11 5.08 -14.92 2.44
CA PHE A 11 6.06 -15.88 1.93
C PHE A 11 7.47 -15.42 2.28
N ILE A 12 8.10 -16.06 3.27
CA ILE A 12 9.53 -16.42 3.33
C ILE A 12 9.77 -17.06 4.71
N LYS A 13 9.79 -18.40 4.75
CA LYS A 13 10.59 -19.14 5.73
C LYS A 13 10.92 -20.53 5.18
N LYS A 14 12.09 -20.66 4.55
CA LYS A 14 12.92 -21.88 4.56
C LYS A 14 14.28 -21.65 3.86
N LYS A 15 15.33 -21.46 4.67
CA LYS A 15 16.72 -21.95 4.41
C LYS A 15 16.73 -23.46 4.72
N ASN A 16 17.55 -24.38 4.19
CA ASN A 16 18.88 -24.46 3.57
C ASN A 16 18.82 -25.71 2.61
N GLU A 17 19.73 -26.09 1.71
CA GLU A 17 21.19 -26.27 1.80
C GLU A 17 21.76 -26.73 0.42
N GLY A 18 22.98 -26.29 0.08
CA GLY A 18 24.03 -27.05 -0.61
C GLY A 18 23.80 -27.76 -1.96
N ARG A 19 23.92 -27.01 -3.08
CA ARG A 19 24.63 -27.38 -4.34
C ARG A 19 24.46 -26.22 -5.33
N VAL A 20 25.55 -25.53 -5.69
CA VAL A 20 25.51 -24.49 -6.74
C VAL A 20 25.32 -25.21 -8.07
N ASN A 21 24.09 -25.15 -8.59
CA ASN A 21 23.70 -25.76 -9.86
C ASN A 21 24.27 -24.91 -11.01
N LEU A 22 25.04 -25.49 -11.92
CA LEU A 22 25.63 -24.78 -13.06
C LEU A 22 24.57 -24.08 -13.94
N SER A 23 23.35 -24.63 -13.96
CA SER A 23 22.19 -24.01 -14.63
C SER A 23 21.65 -22.77 -13.91
N PHE A 24 21.88 -22.65 -12.59
CA PHE A 24 21.57 -21.46 -11.80
C PHE A 24 22.60 -20.36 -12.07
N LEU A 25 23.90 -20.69 -12.11
CA LEU A 25 24.96 -19.74 -12.51
C LEU A 25 24.74 -19.19 -13.92
N LEU A 26 24.40 -20.06 -14.88
CA LEU A 26 24.06 -19.64 -16.23
C LEU A 26 22.77 -18.80 -16.30
N ALA A 27 21.82 -18.97 -15.37
CA ALA A 27 20.60 -18.17 -15.33
C ALA A 27 20.84 -16.77 -14.70
N VAL A 28 21.66 -16.70 -13.65
CA VAL A 28 22.04 -15.46 -12.95
C VAL A 28 22.86 -14.55 -13.85
N MET A 29 23.83 -15.09 -14.60
CA MET A 29 24.64 -14.31 -15.56
C MET A 29 23.81 -13.67 -16.70
N LYS A 30 22.60 -14.15 -16.96
CA LYS A 30 21.76 -13.70 -18.08
C LYS A 30 20.86 -12.54 -17.72
N GLN A 31 20.35 -12.50 -16.49
CA GLN A 31 19.46 -11.42 -16.08
C GLN A 31 20.23 -10.16 -15.65
N GLU A 32 21.51 -10.28 -15.25
CA GLU A 32 22.41 -9.12 -15.16
C GLU A 32 22.59 -8.42 -16.52
N GLU A 33 22.57 -9.18 -17.62
CA GLU A 33 22.62 -8.62 -18.98
C GLU A 33 21.32 -7.88 -19.34
N GLU A 34 20.15 -8.38 -18.91
CA GLU A 34 18.87 -7.67 -19.04
C GLU A 34 18.89 -6.31 -18.30
N ILE A 35 19.39 -6.31 -17.06
CA ILE A 35 19.56 -5.09 -16.25
C ILE A 35 20.48 -4.09 -16.96
N THR A 36 21.61 -4.58 -17.47
CA THR A 36 22.60 -3.77 -18.19
C THR A 36 22.01 -3.14 -19.45
N ILE A 37 21.29 -3.92 -20.27
CA ILE A 37 20.61 -3.42 -21.46
C ILE A 37 19.61 -2.30 -21.08
N CYS A 38 18.81 -2.51 -20.02
CA CYS A 38 17.84 -1.50 -19.60
C CYS A 38 18.51 -0.19 -19.16
N ILE A 39 19.56 -0.27 -18.34
CA ILE A 39 20.30 0.92 -17.87
C ILE A 39 20.93 1.67 -19.05
N GLN A 40 21.57 0.94 -19.98
CA GLN A 40 22.21 1.54 -21.14
C GLN A 40 21.20 2.20 -22.09
N LEU A 41 20.08 1.52 -22.38
CA LEU A 41 18.99 2.10 -23.16
C LEU A 41 18.48 3.40 -22.52
N ILE A 42 18.24 3.38 -21.21
CA ILE A 42 17.78 4.58 -20.49
C ILE A 42 18.82 5.71 -20.60
N ASN A 43 20.07 5.43 -20.26
CA ASN A 43 21.14 6.43 -20.27
C ASN A 43 21.29 7.07 -21.65
N TRP A 44 21.23 6.27 -22.73
CA TRP A 44 21.36 6.82 -24.09
C TRP A 44 20.12 7.58 -24.53
N MET A 45 18.93 7.04 -24.27
CA MET A 45 17.68 7.69 -24.71
C MET A 45 17.41 9.00 -23.97
N GLN A 46 17.83 9.12 -22.71
CA GLN A 46 17.71 10.36 -21.92
C GLN A 46 18.88 11.32 -22.08
N ASP A 47 19.98 10.92 -22.72
CA ASP A 47 21.08 11.82 -23.07
C ASP A 47 20.79 12.55 -24.38
N TYR A 48 20.19 13.73 -24.27
CA TYR A 48 19.85 14.57 -25.42
C TYR A 48 21.06 15.21 -26.12
N THR A 49 22.28 15.01 -25.61
CA THR A 49 23.51 15.45 -26.28
C THR A 49 24.01 14.44 -27.31
N LEU A 50 23.56 13.18 -27.23
CA LEU A 50 23.90 12.14 -28.20
C LEU A 50 23.02 12.24 -29.45
N PRO A 51 23.58 12.21 -30.67
CA PRO A 51 22.80 12.05 -31.90
C PRO A 51 22.12 10.67 -31.98
N ASN A 52 20.99 10.57 -32.68
CA ASN A 52 20.24 9.32 -32.78
C ASN A 52 21.04 8.22 -33.49
N GLU A 53 21.84 8.56 -34.50
CA GLU A 53 22.69 7.64 -35.26
C GLU A 53 23.75 6.98 -34.37
N VAL A 54 24.25 7.72 -33.38
CA VAL A 54 25.22 7.19 -32.40
C VAL A 54 24.55 6.17 -31.50
N ILE A 55 23.30 6.41 -31.09
CA ILE A 55 22.55 5.47 -30.24
C ILE A 55 22.21 4.20 -31.03
N ILE A 56 21.72 4.32 -32.27
CA ILE A 56 21.45 3.18 -33.16
C ILE A 56 22.71 2.34 -33.33
N SER A 57 23.84 2.97 -33.69
CA SER A 57 25.12 2.28 -33.85
C SER A 57 25.56 1.53 -32.58
N ARG A 58 25.31 2.08 -31.38
CA ARG A 58 25.62 1.41 -30.11
C ARG A 58 24.71 0.21 -29.85
N ILE A 59 23.41 0.33 -30.13
CA ILE A 59 22.44 -0.77 -30.00
C ILE A 59 22.84 -1.94 -30.93
N ASP A 60 23.22 -1.63 -32.16
CA ASP A 60 23.65 -2.63 -33.16
C ASP A 60 24.99 -3.28 -32.78
N THR A 61 25.99 -2.48 -32.43
CA THR A 61 27.33 -2.96 -32.06
C THR A 61 27.29 -3.88 -30.83
N GLN A 62 26.39 -3.61 -29.89
CA GLN A 62 26.21 -4.42 -28.68
C GLN A 62 25.19 -5.55 -28.86
N ASP A 63 24.61 -5.69 -30.05
CA ASP A 63 23.64 -6.72 -30.42
C ASP A 63 22.45 -6.84 -29.47
N PHE A 64 21.92 -5.69 -29.02
CA PHE A 64 20.83 -5.66 -28.04
C PHE A 64 19.57 -6.38 -28.54
N LEU A 65 19.30 -6.36 -29.84
CA LEU A 65 18.11 -6.99 -30.39
C LEU A 65 18.19 -8.53 -30.33
N ALA A 66 19.32 -9.14 -30.68
CA ALA A 66 19.46 -10.59 -30.58
C ALA A 66 19.57 -11.03 -29.12
N LYS A 67 20.33 -10.29 -28.30
CA LYS A 67 20.44 -10.56 -26.85
C LYS A 67 19.08 -10.50 -26.17
N SER A 68 18.30 -9.44 -26.41
CA SER A 68 16.98 -9.30 -25.80
C SER A 68 16.01 -10.41 -26.19
N LEU A 69 16.06 -10.89 -27.45
CA LEU A 69 15.28 -12.05 -27.89
C LEU A 69 15.68 -13.33 -27.14
N ILE A 70 16.98 -13.55 -26.95
CA ILE A 70 17.50 -14.72 -26.21
C ILE A 70 17.06 -14.65 -24.75
N LEU A 71 17.18 -13.48 -24.12
CA LEU A 71 16.80 -13.24 -22.73
C LEU A 71 15.29 -13.42 -22.50
N ASP A 72 14.45 -12.86 -23.37
CA ASP A 72 12.99 -13.03 -23.30
C ASP A 72 12.59 -14.50 -23.42
N ARG A 73 13.23 -15.29 -24.31
CA ARG A 73 12.97 -16.74 -24.46
C ARG A 73 13.39 -17.57 -23.25
N GLN A 74 14.40 -17.10 -22.52
CA GLN A 74 14.99 -17.85 -21.40
C GLN A 74 14.38 -17.47 -20.05
N ARG A 75 13.53 -16.43 -20.03
CA ARG A 75 12.91 -15.91 -18.83
C ARG A 75 12.08 -16.98 -18.11
N LYS A 76 12.33 -17.14 -16.82
CA LYS A 76 11.52 -17.95 -15.90
C LYS A 76 10.95 -17.00 -14.84
N GLY A 77 9.64 -16.80 -14.83
CA GLY A 77 9.00 -15.86 -13.89
C GLY A 77 7.69 -15.29 -14.42
N LYS A 78 7.12 -14.31 -13.71
CA LYS A 78 5.88 -13.65 -14.13
C LYS A 78 6.12 -12.89 -15.45
N THR A 79 5.35 -13.23 -16.46
CA THR A 79 5.21 -12.45 -17.70
C THR A 79 4.69 -11.06 -17.33
N LEU A 80 5.44 -10.01 -17.67
CA LEU A 80 5.01 -8.63 -17.46
C LEU A 80 5.11 -7.84 -18.77
N GLY A 81 4.09 -6.98 -18.96
CA GLY A 81 4.12 -5.85 -19.88
C GLY A 81 4.74 -6.15 -21.25
N LYS A 82 5.60 -5.23 -21.69
CA LYS A 82 6.37 -5.36 -22.93
C LYS A 82 7.60 -6.23 -22.71
N SER A 83 7.93 -7.04 -23.70
CA SER A 83 9.14 -7.85 -23.72
C SER A 83 10.39 -6.97 -23.85
N LEU A 84 11.57 -7.42 -23.41
CA LEU A 84 12.80 -6.63 -23.57
C LEU A 84 13.07 -6.35 -25.06
N GLN A 85 12.82 -7.35 -25.92
CA GLN A 85 12.90 -7.20 -27.37
C GLN A 85 11.96 -6.12 -27.90
N GLN A 86 10.71 -6.08 -27.42
CA GLN A 86 9.77 -5.03 -27.82
C GLN A 86 10.24 -3.65 -27.39
N LEU A 87 10.84 -3.52 -26.21
CA LEU A 87 11.37 -2.25 -25.71
C LEU A 87 12.58 -1.78 -26.53
N VAL A 88 13.49 -2.67 -26.89
CA VAL A 88 14.62 -2.37 -27.79
C VAL A 88 14.10 -1.94 -29.17
N ARG A 89 13.12 -2.65 -29.73
CA ARG A 89 12.52 -2.29 -31.03
C ARG A 89 11.85 -0.92 -31.00
N GLN A 90 11.08 -0.63 -29.94
CA GLN A 90 10.45 0.68 -29.79
C GLN A 90 11.47 1.81 -29.67
N ALA A 91 12.62 1.57 -29.03
CA ALA A 91 13.70 2.55 -29.00
C ALA A 91 14.26 2.80 -30.40
N LEU A 92 14.57 1.74 -31.16
CA LEU A 92 15.05 1.84 -32.53
C LEU A 92 14.04 2.55 -33.45
N GLU A 93 12.78 2.13 -33.42
CA GLU A 93 11.71 2.74 -34.20
C GLU A 93 11.58 4.25 -33.90
N ALA A 94 11.66 4.65 -32.63
CA ALA A 94 11.61 6.06 -32.24
C ALA A 94 12.83 6.86 -32.74
N LEU A 95 14.02 6.24 -32.77
CA LEU A 95 15.24 6.89 -33.25
C LEU A 95 15.27 7.01 -34.78
N GLU A 96 14.85 5.96 -35.49
CA GLU A 96 14.85 5.87 -36.96
C GLU A 96 13.76 6.73 -37.61
N GLN A 97 12.61 6.87 -36.96
CA GLN A 97 11.47 7.64 -37.45
C GLN A 97 11.43 9.07 -36.89
N ALA A 98 12.49 9.48 -36.19
CA ALA A 98 12.61 10.82 -35.64
C ALA A 98 12.56 11.88 -36.74
N ASP A 99 11.72 12.90 -36.57
CA ASP A 99 11.74 14.08 -37.43
C ASP A 99 12.98 14.94 -37.08
N PRO A 100 13.97 15.07 -37.98
CA PRO A 100 15.19 15.83 -37.70
C PRO A 100 14.93 17.34 -37.52
N ALA A 101 13.75 17.85 -37.88
CA ALA A 101 13.36 19.23 -37.64
C ALA A 101 12.98 19.51 -36.18
N LEU A 102 12.69 18.47 -35.38
CA LEU A 102 12.35 18.60 -33.96
C LEU A 102 13.61 18.63 -33.09
N GLU A 103 13.50 19.20 -31.89
CA GLU A 103 14.54 19.05 -30.86
C GLU A 103 14.69 17.58 -30.44
N VAL A 104 15.92 17.15 -30.11
CA VAL A 104 16.25 15.75 -29.78
C VAL A 104 15.35 15.14 -28.70
N HIS A 105 14.96 15.91 -27.70
CA HIS A 105 14.06 15.44 -26.65
C HIS A 105 12.65 15.10 -27.19
N ASN A 106 12.16 15.86 -28.18
CA ASN A 106 10.87 15.63 -28.84
C ASN A 106 10.94 14.50 -29.86
N GLN A 107 12.08 14.33 -30.53
CA GLN A 107 12.32 13.21 -31.44
C GLN A 107 12.11 11.86 -30.74
N ARG A 108 12.45 11.77 -29.45
CA ARG A 108 12.40 10.53 -28.66
C ARG A 108 11.10 10.36 -27.86
N TYR A 109 10.17 11.30 -27.93
CA TYR A 109 8.93 11.25 -27.16
C TYR A 109 8.09 9.97 -27.37
N PRO A 110 8.05 9.33 -28.56
CA PRO A 110 7.34 8.06 -28.75
C PRO A 110 7.89 6.90 -27.90
N TYR A 111 9.14 7.00 -27.41
CA TYR A 111 9.74 6.00 -26.55
C TYR A 111 9.31 6.17 -25.09
N SER A 112 8.64 5.14 -24.55
CA SER A 112 8.23 5.11 -23.15
C SER A 112 9.40 4.73 -22.23
N PHE A 113 10.12 5.74 -21.75
CA PHE A 113 11.15 5.60 -20.71
C PHE A 113 10.66 4.81 -19.49
N LEU A 114 9.41 5.06 -19.08
CA LEU A 114 8.81 4.41 -17.91
C LEU A 114 8.69 2.90 -18.08
N ASP A 115 8.41 2.41 -19.30
CA ASP A 115 8.28 0.97 -19.54
C ASP A 115 9.62 0.25 -19.32
N VAL A 116 10.74 0.86 -19.73
CA VAL A 116 12.08 0.28 -19.53
C VAL A 116 12.50 0.34 -18.07
N VAL A 117 12.17 1.43 -17.37
CA VAL A 117 12.37 1.53 -15.92
C VAL A 117 11.59 0.44 -15.17
N TYR A 118 10.32 0.22 -15.50
CA TYR A 118 9.54 -0.84 -14.86
C TYR A 118 10.11 -2.22 -15.15
N ARG A 119 10.59 -2.46 -16.37
CA ARG A 119 11.27 -3.70 -16.75
C ARG A 119 12.53 -3.93 -15.94
N LEU A 120 13.36 -2.90 -15.79
CA LEU A 120 14.58 -2.92 -14.98
C LEU A 120 14.30 -3.28 -13.52
N LEU A 121 13.37 -2.57 -12.87
CA LEU A 121 13.05 -2.83 -11.46
C LEU A 121 12.50 -4.24 -11.26
N GLN A 122 11.73 -4.76 -12.22
CA GLN A 122 11.26 -6.14 -12.18
C GLN A 122 12.41 -7.15 -12.32
N ALA A 123 13.35 -6.91 -13.22
CA ALA A 123 14.53 -7.76 -13.37
C ALA A 123 15.32 -7.81 -12.06
N CYS A 124 15.51 -6.64 -11.42
CA CYS A 124 16.15 -6.57 -10.09
C CYS A 124 15.39 -7.36 -9.01
N GLU A 125 14.06 -7.29 -8.99
CA GLU A 125 13.21 -8.02 -8.05
C GLU A 125 13.26 -9.54 -8.27
N ASN A 126 13.11 -9.99 -9.52
CA ASN A 126 13.10 -11.41 -9.88
C ASN A 126 14.43 -12.10 -9.54
N GLU A 127 15.55 -11.41 -9.75
CA GLU A 127 16.88 -11.92 -9.42
C GLU A 127 17.26 -11.74 -7.95
N ASN A 128 16.39 -11.13 -7.15
CA ASN A 128 16.66 -10.79 -5.76
C ASN A 128 18.01 -10.06 -5.60
N VAL A 129 18.30 -9.13 -6.52
CA VAL A 129 19.59 -8.42 -6.63
C VAL A 129 20.01 -7.84 -5.28
N SER A 130 21.26 -8.07 -4.89
CA SER A 130 21.80 -7.59 -3.61
C SER A 130 21.83 -6.05 -3.55
N THR A 131 21.72 -5.48 -2.35
CA THR A 131 21.87 -4.03 -2.13
C THR A 131 23.20 -3.49 -2.67
N SER A 132 24.29 -4.25 -2.57
CA SER A 132 25.60 -3.88 -3.16
C SER A 132 25.56 -3.82 -4.69
N SER A 133 24.89 -4.78 -5.34
CA SER A 133 24.74 -4.77 -6.80
C SER A 133 23.86 -3.60 -7.26
N LEU A 134 22.79 -3.28 -6.52
CA LEU A 134 21.95 -2.11 -6.79
C LEU A 134 22.74 -0.80 -6.71
N GLN A 135 23.66 -0.67 -5.75
CA GLN A 135 24.55 0.49 -5.66
C GLN A 135 25.41 0.65 -6.92
N GLY A 136 25.96 -0.46 -7.46
CA GLY A 136 26.67 -0.44 -8.74
C GLY A 136 25.79 0.01 -9.91
N TYR A 137 24.52 -0.39 -9.93
CA TYR A 137 23.56 0.04 -10.95
C TYR A 137 23.16 1.52 -10.83
N ILE A 138 23.09 2.05 -9.60
CA ILE A 138 22.88 3.48 -9.36
C ILE A 138 24.07 4.29 -9.90
N GLU A 139 25.29 3.83 -9.65
CA GLU A 139 26.53 4.49 -10.13
C GLU A 139 26.68 4.42 -11.65
N ALA A 140 26.20 3.34 -12.27
CA ALA A 140 26.18 3.17 -13.72
C ALA A 140 25.10 4.01 -14.43
N SER A 141 24.11 4.52 -13.70
CA SER A 141 23.04 5.35 -14.25
C SER A 141 23.48 6.80 -14.35
N THR A 142 23.25 7.43 -15.50
CA THR A 142 23.50 8.88 -15.71
C THR A 142 22.23 9.71 -15.58
N ASP A 143 21.06 9.08 -15.68
CA ASP A 143 19.75 9.73 -15.56
C ASP A 143 19.32 9.89 -14.09
N GLU A 144 19.02 11.13 -13.68
CA GLU A 144 18.70 11.43 -12.28
C GLU A 144 17.39 10.81 -11.80
N ILE A 145 16.43 10.61 -12.71
CA ILE A 145 15.13 10.00 -12.40
C ILE A 145 15.34 8.49 -12.17
N LEU A 146 16.10 7.82 -13.03
CA LEU A 146 16.48 6.43 -12.86
C LEU A 146 17.27 6.21 -11.57
N GLN A 147 18.27 7.05 -11.29
CA GLN A 147 19.01 7.02 -10.02
C GLN A 147 18.05 7.12 -8.82
N SER A 148 17.15 8.10 -8.82
CA SER A 148 16.16 8.30 -7.75
C SER A 148 15.26 7.09 -7.56
N ARG A 149 14.82 6.45 -8.65
CA ARG A 149 14.00 5.24 -8.61
C ARG A 149 14.75 4.01 -8.10
N LEU A 150 16.00 3.80 -8.52
CA LEU A 150 16.83 2.70 -8.04
C LEU A 150 17.17 2.87 -6.56
N VAL A 151 17.44 4.10 -6.10
CA VAL A 151 17.63 4.39 -4.68
C VAL A 151 16.34 4.09 -3.89
N ASN A 152 15.16 4.54 -4.35
CA ASN A 152 13.90 4.23 -3.67
C ASN A 152 13.61 2.72 -3.63
N PHE A 153 13.86 1.98 -4.71
CA PHE A 153 13.75 0.51 -4.75
C PHE A 153 14.71 -0.17 -3.76
N THR A 154 15.94 0.33 -3.65
CA THR A 154 16.93 -0.16 -2.68
C THR A 154 16.44 0.05 -1.24
N ILE A 155 15.85 1.22 -0.96
CA ILE A 155 15.24 1.52 0.35
C ILE A 155 14.08 0.57 0.65
N GLU A 156 13.20 0.31 -0.31
CA GLU A 156 12.10 -0.66 -0.18
C GLU A 156 12.61 -2.03 0.24
N LYS A 157 13.66 -2.52 -0.43
CA LYS A 157 14.30 -3.80 -0.09
C LYS A 157 14.89 -3.79 1.33
N LEU A 158 15.66 -2.77 1.68
CA LEU A 158 16.27 -2.64 3.01
C LEU A 158 15.22 -2.56 4.13
N VAL A 159 14.08 -1.92 3.89
CA VAL A 159 12.96 -1.88 4.84
C VAL A 159 12.35 -3.27 5.05
N LEU A 160 12.23 -4.08 4.00
CA LEU A 160 11.77 -5.47 4.10
C LEU A 160 12.78 -6.35 4.86
N GLU A 161 14.07 -6.01 4.78
CA GLU A 161 15.18 -6.68 5.47
C GLU A 161 15.43 -6.14 6.89
N ASP A 162 14.60 -5.21 7.38
CA ASP A 162 14.72 -4.55 8.70
C ASP A 162 15.96 -3.63 8.84
N ASP A 163 16.68 -3.33 7.76
CA ASP A 163 17.86 -2.45 7.76
C ASP A 163 17.48 -0.97 7.57
N ILE A 164 16.79 -0.42 8.57
CA ILE A 164 16.28 0.95 8.52
C ILE A 164 17.38 2.00 8.63
N LYS A 165 18.47 1.67 9.33
CA LYS A 165 19.60 2.58 9.47
C LYS A 165 20.19 2.88 8.10
N THR A 166 20.46 1.86 7.30
CA THR A 166 20.97 2.03 5.93
C THR A 166 19.95 2.76 5.06
N SER A 167 18.66 2.40 5.12
CA SER A 167 17.59 3.11 4.39
C SER A 167 17.59 4.61 4.64
N LEU A 168 17.68 5.04 5.89
CA LEU A 168 17.72 6.47 6.26
C LEU A 168 18.93 7.21 5.66
N THR A 169 20.07 6.54 5.50
CA THR A 169 21.26 7.14 4.89
C THR A 169 21.14 7.32 3.37
N LEU A 170 20.26 6.56 2.72
CA LEU A 170 20.06 6.63 1.27
C LEU A 170 19.08 7.74 0.85
N ILE A 171 18.08 8.07 1.66
CA ILE A 171 17.06 9.07 1.31
C ILE A 171 17.65 10.42 0.87
N PRO A 172 18.67 11.00 1.55
CA PRO A 172 19.28 12.25 1.12
C PRO A 172 19.94 12.21 -0.27
N LYS A 173 20.20 11.02 -0.82
CA LYS A 173 20.77 10.84 -2.16
C LYS A 173 19.71 10.95 -3.27
N ILE A 174 18.43 10.94 -2.92
CA ILE A 174 17.33 11.08 -3.87
C ILE A 174 17.17 12.57 -4.22
N LYS A 175 17.48 12.92 -5.47
CA LYS A 175 17.35 14.28 -6.01
C LYS A 175 15.89 14.65 -6.30
N ASP A 176 15.11 13.69 -6.81
CA ASP A 176 13.70 13.91 -7.11
C ASP A 176 12.87 14.01 -5.82
N THR A 177 12.24 15.17 -5.62
CA THR A 177 11.47 15.45 -4.39
C THR A 177 10.28 14.51 -4.18
N SER A 178 9.69 13.97 -5.25
CA SER A 178 8.57 13.02 -5.14
C SER A 178 9.05 11.72 -4.50
N TYR A 179 10.14 11.16 -5.02
CA TYR A 179 10.75 9.94 -4.46
C TYR A 179 11.33 10.17 -3.06
N HIS A 180 11.88 11.35 -2.81
CA HIS A 180 12.42 11.72 -1.51
C HIS A 180 11.36 11.60 -0.41
N TYR A 181 10.17 12.16 -0.65
CA TYR A 181 9.06 12.08 0.32
C TYR A 181 8.41 10.70 0.35
N SER A 182 8.32 9.99 -0.78
CA SER A 182 7.80 8.61 -0.78
C SER A 182 8.64 7.68 0.07
N SER A 183 9.98 7.80 0.03
CA SER A 183 10.86 6.99 0.88
C SER A 183 10.68 7.27 2.37
N TYR A 184 10.49 8.53 2.79
CA TYR A 184 10.15 8.81 4.19
C TYR A 184 8.79 8.25 4.59
N ARG A 185 7.78 8.26 3.70
CA ARG A 185 6.48 7.63 3.99
C ARG A 185 6.59 6.13 4.18
N LEU A 186 7.40 5.46 3.37
CA LEU A 186 7.68 4.03 3.56
C LEU A 186 8.25 3.76 4.96
N LEU A 187 9.20 4.57 5.42
CA LEU A 187 9.73 4.46 6.79
C LEU A 187 8.69 4.80 7.86
N ALA A 188 7.84 5.81 7.62
CA ALA A 188 6.74 6.14 8.53
C ALA A 188 5.77 4.97 8.66
N HIS A 189 5.41 4.30 7.57
CA HIS A 189 4.58 3.10 7.57
C HIS A 189 5.25 1.94 8.32
N TYR A 190 6.55 1.74 8.12
CA TYR A 190 7.33 0.74 8.86
C TYR A 190 7.28 0.96 10.39
N TYR A 191 7.49 2.20 10.85
CA TYR A 191 7.44 2.53 12.28
C TYR A 191 6.00 2.52 12.83
N ALA A 192 5.02 2.92 12.00
CA ALA A 192 3.60 2.83 12.32
C ALA A 192 3.19 1.39 12.62
N GLY A 193 3.60 0.43 11.78
CA GLY A 193 3.33 -0.99 11.97
C GLY A 193 3.89 -1.57 13.28
N ARG A 194 4.90 -0.92 13.87
CA ARG A 194 5.53 -1.33 15.15
C ARG A 194 5.00 -0.56 16.35
N GLY A 195 4.24 0.51 16.15
CA GLY A 195 3.90 1.43 17.25
C GLY A 195 5.13 2.17 17.82
N ASP A 196 6.21 2.34 17.05
CA ASP A 196 7.42 3.02 17.53
C ASP A 196 7.24 4.54 17.51
N LYS A 197 6.74 5.10 18.62
CA LYS A 197 6.41 6.52 18.74
C LYS A 197 7.58 7.45 18.44
N ALA A 198 8.76 7.15 18.97
CA ALA A 198 9.90 8.06 18.88
C ALA A 198 10.35 8.21 17.41
N ASN A 199 10.59 7.07 16.74
CA ASN A 199 11.04 7.08 15.36
C ASN A 199 9.92 7.48 14.38
N PHE A 200 8.68 7.07 14.64
CA PHE A 200 7.52 7.48 13.84
C PHE A 200 7.39 9.01 13.78
N LEU A 201 7.39 9.69 14.93
CA LEU A 201 7.25 11.14 14.98
C LEU A 201 8.46 11.86 14.35
N GLN A 202 9.66 11.29 14.44
CA GLN A 202 10.84 11.84 13.79
C GLN A 202 10.74 11.78 12.27
N VAL A 203 10.33 10.64 11.72
CA VAL A 203 10.19 10.43 10.27
C VAL A 203 8.99 11.19 9.71
N LEU A 204 7.86 11.21 10.43
CA LEU A 204 6.64 11.89 10.00
C LEU A 204 6.85 13.38 9.74
N LYS A 205 7.72 14.04 10.52
CA LYS A 205 8.10 15.45 10.29
C LYS A 205 8.84 15.69 8.97
N LYS A 206 9.45 14.64 8.41
CA LYS A 206 10.17 14.67 7.14
C LYS A 206 9.28 14.30 5.95
N CYS A 207 8.09 13.75 6.19
CA CYS A 207 7.08 13.59 5.16
C CYS A 207 6.51 14.96 4.75
N ASP A 208 6.29 15.19 3.46
CA ASP A 208 5.57 16.37 2.99
C ASP A 208 4.07 16.16 3.21
N ALA A 209 3.50 16.87 4.19
CA ALA A 209 2.08 16.77 4.52
C ALA A 209 1.13 17.28 3.42
N ARG A 210 1.63 17.98 2.39
CA ARG A 210 0.81 18.44 1.25
C ARG A 210 0.73 17.39 0.14
N LYS A 211 1.69 16.48 0.06
CA LYS A 211 1.71 15.39 -0.92
C LYS A 211 1.12 14.13 -0.30
N ASP A 212 0.15 13.53 -0.97
CA ASP A 212 -0.43 12.23 -0.59
C ASP A 212 -1.04 12.23 0.81
N ILE A 213 -1.86 13.26 1.12
CA ILE A 213 -2.54 13.45 2.42
C ILE A 213 -3.23 12.17 2.88
N TYR A 214 -3.93 11.49 1.97
CA TYR A 214 -4.69 10.27 2.29
C TYR A 214 -3.79 9.13 2.80
N ASP A 215 -2.63 8.91 2.17
CA ASP A 215 -1.68 7.87 2.60
C ASP A 215 -1.11 8.19 3.99
N LEU A 216 -0.83 9.46 4.28
CA LEU A 216 -0.33 9.88 5.59
C LEU A 216 -1.38 9.72 6.71
N GLU A 217 -2.65 10.01 6.44
CA GLU A 217 -3.73 9.81 7.41
C GLU A 217 -3.96 8.30 7.67
N GLU A 218 -3.84 7.44 6.64
CA GLU A 218 -3.86 5.99 6.81
C GLU A 218 -2.68 5.50 7.67
N ILE A 219 -1.46 5.95 7.37
CA ILE A 219 -0.25 5.61 8.15
C ILE A 219 -0.40 6.03 9.61
N LYS A 220 -0.92 7.24 9.89
CA LYS A 220 -1.18 7.69 11.27
C LYS A 220 -2.25 6.84 11.95
N THR A 221 -3.27 6.39 11.22
CA THR A 221 -4.31 5.50 11.74
C THR A 221 -3.70 4.17 12.18
N ILE A 222 -2.87 3.57 11.31
CA ILE A 222 -2.11 2.34 11.60
C ILE A 222 -1.20 2.54 12.82
N PHE A 223 -0.51 3.67 12.90
CA PHE A 223 0.36 3.98 14.03
C PHE A 223 -0.42 4.02 15.35
N ILE A 224 -1.53 4.78 15.40
CA ILE A 224 -2.32 4.91 16.63
C ILE A 224 -2.90 3.56 17.05
N GLU A 225 -3.42 2.76 16.12
CA GLU A 225 -3.92 1.41 16.43
C GLU A 225 -2.81 0.52 17.03
N ASN A 226 -1.63 0.46 16.39
CA ASN A 226 -0.54 -0.40 16.87
C ASN A 226 0.09 0.11 18.19
N TYR A 227 0.19 1.44 18.36
CA TYR A 227 0.64 2.04 19.61
C TYR A 227 -0.34 1.70 20.75
N ALA A 228 -1.64 1.82 20.49
CA ALA A 228 -2.70 1.49 21.45
C ALA A 228 -2.77 0.02 21.82
N ALA A 229 -2.31 -0.88 20.95
CA ALA A 229 -2.23 -2.30 21.28
C ALA A 229 -1.14 -2.62 22.32
N GLN A 230 -0.22 -1.69 22.58
CA GLN A 230 0.98 -1.89 23.41
C GLN A 230 1.01 -0.98 24.65
N HIS A 231 0.14 0.02 24.73
CA HIS A 231 0.17 1.06 25.76
C HIS A 231 -1.21 1.23 26.41
N LEU A 232 -1.24 1.88 27.57
CA LEU A 232 -2.48 2.20 28.27
C LEU A 232 -3.31 3.24 27.49
N LEU A 233 -4.64 3.14 27.56
CA LEU A 233 -5.54 4.00 26.80
C LEU A 233 -5.31 5.48 27.11
N GLU A 234 -5.05 5.83 28.37
CA GLU A 234 -4.78 7.20 28.81
C GLU A 234 -3.57 7.81 28.07
N GLU A 235 -2.50 7.04 27.91
CA GLU A 235 -1.29 7.47 27.19
C GLU A 235 -1.57 7.67 25.70
N VAL A 236 -2.37 6.78 25.11
CA VAL A 236 -2.78 6.85 23.71
C VAL A 236 -3.66 8.08 23.48
N ILE A 237 -4.61 8.35 24.37
CA ILE A 237 -5.51 9.50 24.24
C ILE A 237 -4.75 10.81 24.42
N ALA A 238 -3.81 10.88 25.37
CA ALA A 238 -2.91 12.02 25.47
C ALA A 238 -2.11 12.26 24.18
N LEU A 239 -1.68 11.19 23.50
CA LEU A 239 -1.00 11.28 22.20
C LEU A 239 -1.94 11.77 21.10
N VAL A 240 -3.16 11.23 21.01
CA VAL A 240 -4.19 11.61 20.03
C VAL A 240 -4.60 13.09 20.18
N GLN A 241 -4.58 13.63 21.39
CA GLN A 241 -4.87 15.04 21.67
C GLN A 241 -3.75 16.00 21.24
N SER A 242 -2.56 15.48 20.94
CA SER A 242 -1.40 16.27 20.54
C SER A 242 -1.21 16.33 19.02
N LYS A 243 -0.63 17.43 18.51
CA LYS A 243 -0.22 17.51 17.09
C LYS A 243 0.91 16.50 16.82
N PRO A 244 0.90 15.80 15.66
CA PRO A 244 0.11 16.04 14.46
C PRO A 244 -1.20 15.22 14.36
N PHE A 245 -1.67 14.66 15.48
CA PHE A 245 -2.93 13.92 15.54
C PHE A 245 -4.10 14.85 15.90
N GLY A 246 -5.26 14.23 16.11
CA GLY A 246 -6.47 14.93 16.52
C GLY A 246 -7.66 13.98 16.67
N PRO A 247 -8.88 14.52 16.85
CA PRO A 247 -10.10 13.77 17.14
C PRO A 247 -10.42 12.62 16.18
N ALA A 248 -9.98 12.70 14.93
CA ALA A 248 -10.20 11.66 13.93
C ALA A 248 -9.59 10.29 14.31
N TYR A 249 -8.56 10.27 15.18
CA TYR A 249 -7.83 9.06 15.55
C TYR A 249 -8.35 8.36 16.80
N TYR A 250 -9.41 8.87 17.45
CA TYR A 250 -10.00 8.22 18.62
C TYR A 250 -10.51 6.81 18.31
N VAL A 251 -11.15 6.62 17.14
CA VAL A 251 -11.63 5.28 16.76
C VAL A 251 -10.46 4.29 16.65
N ALA A 252 -9.33 4.71 16.09
CA ALA A 252 -8.12 3.90 16.00
C ALA A 252 -7.53 3.58 17.38
N ALA A 253 -7.52 4.55 18.29
CA ALA A 253 -7.04 4.39 19.66
C ALA A 253 -7.84 3.34 20.45
N PHE A 254 -9.16 3.29 20.25
CA PHE A 254 -10.01 2.31 20.92
C PHE A 254 -10.02 0.93 20.23
N LEU A 255 -9.56 0.83 18.98
CA LEU A 255 -9.73 -0.37 18.17
C LEU A 255 -9.10 -1.65 18.77
N PRO A 256 -7.91 -1.62 19.42
CA PRO A 256 -7.38 -2.81 20.11
C PRO A 256 -8.25 -3.25 21.30
N LEU A 257 -8.84 -2.29 22.01
CA LEU A 257 -9.68 -2.52 23.18
C LEU A 257 -11.04 -3.11 22.77
N VAL A 258 -11.69 -2.56 21.74
CA VAL A 258 -13.00 -3.05 21.29
C VAL A 258 -12.97 -4.48 20.74
N LYS A 259 -11.80 -4.96 20.30
CA LYS A 259 -11.58 -6.34 19.85
C LYS A 259 -11.57 -7.36 21.00
N LYS A 260 -11.37 -6.93 22.25
CA LYS A 260 -11.13 -7.81 23.41
C LYS A 260 -12.12 -7.59 24.55
N GLU A 261 -12.47 -6.34 24.81
CA GLU A 261 -13.26 -6.00 25.99
C GLU A 261 -14.77 -6.24 25.82
N PRO A 262 -15.48 -6.52 26.93
CA PRO A 262 -16.94 -6.54 26.94
C PRO A 262 -17.54 -5.19 26.58
N PHE A 263 -18.69 -5.21 25.91
CA PHE A 263 -19.40 -4.01 25.45
C PHE A 263 -19.65 -2.98 26.57
N ASN A 264 -20.06 -3.44 27.75
CA ASN A 264 -20.33 -2.55 28.90
C ASN A 264 -19.05 -1.88 29.46
N ALA A 265 -17.92 -2.58 29.44
CA ALA A 265 -16.65 -1.99 29.85
C ALA A 265 -16.26 -0.83 28.93
N ILE A 266 -16.44 -1.02 27.63
CA ILE A 266 -16.19 0.02 26.60
C ILE A 266 -17.13 1.20 26.80
N GLN A 267 -18.42 0.95 27.02
CA GLN A 267 -19.41 1.99 27.30
C GLN A 267 -19.04 2.80 28.56
N THR A 268 -18.60 2.12 29.62
CA THR A 268 -18.19 2.77 30.87
C THR A 268 -17.00 3.70 30.64
N LEU A 269 -16.01 3.25 29.87
CA LEU A 269 -14.84 4.08 29.51
C LEU A 269 -15.25 5.30 28.68
N LEU A 270 -16.14 5.15 27.69
CA LEU A 270 -16.59 6.26 26.85
C LEU A 270 -17.39 7.33 27.61
N ASN A 271 -18.00 6.95 28.74
CA ASN A 271 -18.72 7.88 29.62
C ASN A 271 -17.83 8.53 30.69
N ALA A 272 -16.56 8.11 30.81
CA ALA A 272 -15.67 8.67 31.82
C ALA A 272 -15.14 10.06 31.40
N PRO A 273 -15.07 11.04 32.31
CA PRO A 273 -14.64 12.42 31.98
C PRO A 273 -13.26 12.52 31.33
N ALA A 274 -12.37 11.58 31.65
CA ALA A 274 -11.01 11.53 31.08
C ALA A 274 -11.01 11.27 29.56
N PHE A 275 -12.12 10.79 29.02
CA PHE A 275 -12.26 10.42 27.62
C PHE A 275 -13.38 11.21 26.93
N GLU A 276 -13.71 12.42 27.41
CA GLU A 276 -14.73 13.28 26.79
C GLU A 276 -14.43 13.42 25.30
N VAL A 277 -15.20 12.67 24.49
CA VAL A 277 -14.86 12.41 23.10
C VAL A 277 -15.30 13.64 22.29
N PRO A 278 -14.37 14.45 21.74
CA PRO A 278 -14.71 15.78 21.23
C PRO A 278 -15.41 15.76 19.87
N GLY A 279 -15.72 14.58 19.32
CA GLY A 279 -16.25 14.42 17.97
C GLY A 279 -17.64 13.81 17.95
N LEU A 280 -18.51 14.42 17.15
CA LEU A 280 -19.86 13.91 16.89
C LEU A 280 -19.80 12.45 16.41
N TYR A 281 -20.60 11.61 17.05
CA TYR A 281 -20.82 10.20 16.69
C TYR A 281 -19.65 9.23 16.94
N LEU A 282 -18.58 9.66 17.62
CA LEU A 282 -17.43 8.78 17.89
C LEU A 282 -17.77 7.62 18.82
N GLN A 283 -18.64 7.84 19.82
CA GLN A 283 -19.14 6.78 20.69
C GLN A 283 -19.84 5.68 19.88
N GLU A 284 -20.68 6.09 18.94
CA GLU A 284 -21.43 5.20 18.05
C GLU A 284 -20.49 4.40 17.18
N MET A 285 -19.48 5.04 16.58
CA MET A 285 -18.46 4.33 15.79
C MET A 285 -17.68 3.31 16.62
N ILE A 286 -17.26 3.68 17.84
CA ILE A 286 -16.49 2.79 18.73
C ILE A 286 -17.34 1.61 19.20
N LEU A 287 -18.58 1.84 19.62
CA LEU A 287 -19.49 0.78 20.06
C LEU A 287 -19.94 -0.12 18.91
N THR A 288 -20.18 0.43 17.70
CA THR A 288 -20.41 -0.40 16.50
C THR A 288 -19.20 -1.29 16.22
N ASN A 289 -17.97 -0.78 16.35
CA ASN A 289 -16.76 -1.61 16.20
C ASN A 289 -16.63 -2.67 17.30
N ALA A 290 -17.02 -2.37 18.54
CA ALA A 290 -17.07 -3.35 19.63
C ALA A 290 -18.03 -4.50 19.34
N PHE A 291 -19.20 -4.20 18.79
CA PHE A 291 -20.16 -5.20 18.35
C PHE A 291 -19.65 -5.97 17.13
N ARG A 292 -19.01 -5.28 16.18
CA ARG A 292 -18.51 -5.87 14.94
C ARG A 292 -17.39 -6.87 15.18
N TYR A 293 -16.38 -6.48 15.96
CA TYR A 293 -15.11 -7.22 16.04
C TYR A 293 -15.06 -8.24 17.18
N ASN A 294 -15.91 -8.13 18.20
CA ASN A 294 -15.96 -9.09 19.29
C ASN A 294 -17.29 -9.85 19.28
N LYS A 295 -17.25 -11.13 18.88
CA LYS A 295 -18.45 -11.98 18.79
C LYS A 295 -19.20 -12.11 20.12
N ALA A 296 -18.52 -12.04 21.26
CA ALA A 296 -19.17 -12.09 22.57
C ALA A 296 -20.05 -10.84 22.85
N ASN A 297 -19.78 -9.73 22.16
CA ASN A 297 -20.56 -8.51 22.29
C ASN A 297 -21.81 -8.50 21.39
N GLN A 298 -21.96 -9.49 20.51
CA GLN A 298 -23.10 -9.59 19.60
C GLN A 298 -24.26 -10.26 20.34
N THR A 299 -25.00 -9.47 21.11
CA THR A 299 -26.16 -9.90 21.87
C THR A 299 -27.36 -9.03 21.53
N PRO A 300 -28.61 -9.53 21.67
CA PRO A 300 -29.80 -8.70 21.46
C PRO A 300 -29.82 -7.44 22.34
N ALA A 301 -29.35 -7.54 23.59
CA ALA A 301 -29.28 -6.39 24.50
C ALA A 301 -28.34 -5.29 23.99
N ASN A 302 -27.13 -5.67 23.55
CA ASN A 302 -26.18 -4.71 22.99
C ASN A 302 -26.67 -4.15 21.65
N PHE A 303 -27.37 -4.96 20.84
CA PHE A 303 -28.00 -4.51 19.61
C PHE A 303 -29.06 -3.43 19.88
N VAL A 304 -29.94 -3.62 20.87
CA VAL A 304 -30.96 -2.62 21.23
C VAL A 304 -30.32 -1.28 21.64
N LEU A 305 -29.20 -1.32 22.36
CA LEU A 305 -28.46 -0.10 22.70
C LEU A 305 -27.87 0.57 21.46
N LEU A 306 -27.21 -0.20 20.57
CA LEU A 306 -26.74 0.33 19.29
C LEU A 306 -27.88 0.89 18.45
N GLN A 307 -29.05 0.25 18.46
CA GLN A 307 -30.21 0.71 17.73
C GLN A 307 -30.61 2.12 18.15
N GLN A 308 -30.70 2.39 19.45
CA GLN A 308 -31.04 3.71 19.96
C GLN A 308 -30.03 4.77 19.51
N LEU A 309 -28.74 4.44 19.60
CA LEU A 309 -27.65 5.34 19.22
C LEU A 309 -27.62 5.61 17.70
N LEU A 310 -27.62 4.56 16.88
CA LEU A 310 -27.53 4.67 15.43
C LEU A 310 -28.79 5.29 14.82
N ASP A 311 -29.96 5.13 15.45
CA ASP A 311 -31.18 5.79 14.99
C ASP A 311 -31.14 7.30 15.16
N ALA A 312 -30.47 7.79 16.22
CA ALA A 312 -30.32 9.21 16.51
C ALA A 312 -29.40 9.93 15.50
N ILE A 313 -28.55 9.20 14.75
CA ILE A 313 -27.68 9.78 13.73
C ILE A 313 -28.54 10.33 12.57
N PRO A 314 -28.43 11.63 12.22
CA PRO A 314 -29.12 12.19 11.07
C PRO A 314 -28.63 11.57 9.76
N ALA A 315 -29.55 11.27 8.83
CA ALA A 315 -29.23 10.62 7.56
C ALA A 315 -28.23 11.40 6.68
N ARG A 316 -28.13 12.73 6.86
CA ARG A 316 -27.22 13.61 6.12
C ARG A 316 -25.76 13.54 6.55
N VAL A 317 -25.47 12.92 7.70
CA VAL A 317 -24.09 12.84 8.21
C VAL A 317 -23.28 11.95 7.29
N ARG A 318 -22.23 12.52 6.69
CA ARG A 318 -21.33 11.81 5.78
C ARG A 318 -20.25 11.10 6.57
N TRP A 319 -19.81 9.96 6.05
CA TRP A 319 -18.60 9.32 6.55
C TRP A 319 -17.49 9.58 5.55
N ALA A 320 -16.47 10.33 5.95
CA ALA A 320 -15.39 10.80 5.07
C ALA A 320 -14.77 9.73 4.14
N PRO A 321 -14.62 8.45 4.53
CA PRO A 321 -14.08 7.40 3.66
C PRO A 321 -15.08 6.79 2.66
N SER A 322 -16.33 7.25 2.61
CA SER A 322 -17.42 6.60 1.87
C SER A 322 -18.36 7.60 1.20
N ASP A 323 -18.88 7.25 0.02
CA ASP A 323 -19.94 8.00 -0.66
C ASP A 323 -21.29 7.92 0.07
N PHE A 324 -21.43 6.97 1.00
CA PHE A 324 -22.67 6.72 1.74
C PHE A 324 -22.71 7.45 3.09
N SER A 325 -23.90 7.56 3.68
CA SER A 325 -24.05 8.19 4.99
C SER A 325 -23.32 7.38 6.07
N LEU A 326 -22.91 8.04 7.16
CA LEU A 326 -22.36 7.36 8.34
C LEU A 326 -23.32 6.30 8.85
N LYS A 327 -24.60 6.64 8.93
CA LYS A 327 -25.67 5.75 9.39
C LYS A 327 -25.79 4.49 8.53
N ASP A 328 -25.79 4.61 7.20
CA ASP A 328 -25.88 3.46 6.30
C ASP A 328 -24.70 2.49 6.50
N ASN A 329 -23.51 3.05 6.66
CA ASN A 329 -22.30 2.25 6.86
C ASN A 329 -22.28 1.54 8.22
N LEU A 330 -22.62 2.24 9.31
CA LEU A 330 -22.67 1.63 10.65
C LEU A 330 -23.73 0.52 10.73
N TRP A 331 -24.88 0.71 10.07
CA TRP A 331 -25.88 -0.35 9.95
C TRP A 331 -25.40 -1.53 9.10
N SER A 332 -24.69 -1.27 7.99
CA SER A 332 -24.08 -2.33 7.18
C SER A 332 -23.11 -3.16 8.00
N PHE A 333 -22.20 -2.52 8.76
CA PHE A 333 -21.23 -3.23 9.58
C PHE A 333 -21.86 -4.07 10.69
N THR A 334 -22.93 -3.55 11.30
CA THR A 334 -23.68 -4.29 12.30
C THR A 334 -24.31 -5.53 11.65
N ALA A 335 -24.92 -5.39 10.48
CA ALA A 335 -25.50 -6.51 9.74
C ALA A 335 -24.47 -7.56 9.31
N ASP A 336 -23.32 -7.12 8.78
CA ASP A 336 -22.21 -8.02 8.39
C ASP A 336 -21.71 -8.84 9.58
N ALA A 337 -21.61 -8.21 10.76
CA ALA A 337 -21.18 -8.87 11.99
C ALA A 337 -22.17 -9.95 12.44
N LEU A 338 -23.48 -9.65 12.38
CA LEU A 338 -24.55 -10.59 12.71
C LEU A 338 -24.58 -11.78 11.75
N LEU A 339 -24.49 -11.53 10.43
CA LEU A 339 -24.43 -12.58 9.41
C LEU A 339 -23.23 -13.53 9.63
N ALA A 340 -22.10 -12.99 10.09
CA ALA A 340 -20.90 -13.78 10.38
C ALA A 340 -20.99 -14.59 11.69
N ASN A 341 -22.05 -14.40 12.48
CA ASN A 341 -22.25 -15.06 13.77
C ASN A 341 -23.45 -16.01 13.74
N GLN A 342 -23.21 -17.19 13.20
CA GLN A 342 -24.18 -18.28 13.05
C GLN A 342 -24.59 -18.96 14.38
N ARG A 343 -24.21 -18.42 15.55
CA ARG A 343 -24.49 -19.06 16.85
C ARG A 343 -25.82 -18.66 17.47
N VAL A 344 -26.42 -17.59 16.99
CA VAL A 344 -27.63 -16.99 17.54
C VAL A 344 -28.48 -16.54 16.36
N ASP A 345 -29.79 -16.81 16.40
CA ASP A 345 -30.72 -16.29 15.41
C ASP A 345 -30.90 -14.78 15.61
N PHE A 346 -30.44 -14.02 14.62
CA PHE A 346 -30.54 -12.57 14.54
C PHE A 346 -31.46 -12.10 13.41
N THR A 347 -32.43 -12.93 12.99
CA THR A 347 -33.28 -12.63 11.84
C THR A 347 -34.02 -11.30 11.98
N ALA A 348 -34.50 -10.96 13.17
CA ALA A 348 -35.21 -9.70 13.41
C ALA A 348 -34.27 -8.48 13.30
N GLU A 349 -33.09 -8.57 13.90
CA GLU A 349 -32.04 -7.55 13.89
C GLU A 349 -31.50 -7.32 12.48
N LEU A 350 -31.27 -8.40 11.72
CA LEU A 350 -30.85 -8.33 10.32
C LEU A 350 -31.88 -7.65 9.41
N LEU A 351 -33.16 -7.98 9.58
CA LEU A 351 -34.26 -7.30 8.89
C LEU A 351 -34.34 -5.82 9.27
N TYR A 352 -34.09 -5.51 10.54
CA TYR A 352 -34.04 -4.13 11.03
C TYR A 352 -32.92 -3.34 10.35
N CYS A 353 -31.68 -3.85 10.35
CA CYS A 353 -30.55 -3.22 9.65
C CYS A 353 -30.88 -2.96 8.18
N SER A 354 -31.40 -3.97 7.46
CA SER A 354 -31.78 -3.83 6.05
C SER A 354 -32.85 -2.75 5.81
N LYS A 355 -33.79 -2.58 6.75
CA LYS A 355 -34.80 -1.53 6.67
C LYS A 355 -34.20 -0.14 6.84
N LYS A 356 -33.20 0.01 7.72
CA LYS A 356 -32.58 1.30 8.06
C LYS A 356 -31.56 1.79 7.05
N ILE A 357 -30.94 0.89 6.30
CA ILE A 357 -30.05 1.24 5.20
C ILE A 357 -30.89 1.85 4.06
N SER A 358 -30.58 3.11 3.75
CA SER A 358 -31.20 3.91 2.69
C SER A 358 -30.46 3.77 1.37
N ALA A 359 -29.13 3.63 1.41
CA ALA A 359 -28.30 3.39 0.22
C ALA A 359 -28.70 2.07 -0.47
N LYS A 360 -29.33 2.18 -1.65
CA LYS A 360 -29.87 1.03 -2.39
C LYS A 360 -28.82 -0.05 -2.65
N ILE A 361 -27.60 0.34 -3.07
CA ILE A 361 -26.51 -0.59 -3.37
C ILE A 361 -26.14 -1.44 -2.15
N ILE A 362 -25.96 -0.82 -0.98
CA ILE A 362 -25.66 -1.53 0.27
C ILE A 362 -26.85 -2.43 0.66
N LYS A 363 -28.06 -1.89 0.60
CA LYS A 363 -29.28 -2.60 0.98
C LYS A 363 -29.52 -3.85 0.14
N ASP A 364 -29.34 -3.75 -1.18
CA ASP A 364 -29.55 -4.85 -2.11
C ASP A 364 -28.47 -5.93 -1.93
N SER A 365 -27.22 -5.53 -1.66
CA SER A 365 -26.15 -6.46 -1.28
C SER A 365 -26.49 -7.25 -0.01
N LEU A 366 -26.93 -6.56 1.05
CA LEU A 366 -27.35 -7.21 2.30
C LEU A 366 -28.54 -8.15 2.08
N LYS A 367 -29.55 -7.75 1.28
CA LYS A 367 -30.69 -8.62 0.95
C LYS A 367 -30.26 -9.88 0.21
N GLN A 368 -29.26 -9.80 -0.66
CA GLN A 368 -28.72 -10.96 -1.35
C GLN A 368 -28.03 -11.91 -0.37
N GLN A 369 -27.21 -11.38 0.55
CA GLN A 369 -26.59 -12.17 1.61
C GLN A 369 -27.63 -12.84 2.51
N LEU A 370 -28.70 -12.13 2.90
CA LEU A 370 -29.79 -12.68 3.72
C LEU A 370 -30.53 -13.85 3.04
N LYS A 371 -30.73 -13.78 1.72
CA LYS A 371 -31.31 -14.90 0.96
C LYS A 371 -30.42 -16.13 1.00
N THR A 372 -29.11 -15.95 0.90
CA THR A 372 -28.14 -17.05 1.00
C THR A 372 -28.10 -17.63 2.41
N TYR A 373 -28.08 -16.76 3.42
CA TYR A 373 -28.06 -17.15 4.84
C TYR A 373 -29.27 -18.04 5.20
N ARG A 374 -30.49 -17.64 4.81
CA ARG A 374 -31.71 -18.43 5.08
C ARG A 374 -31.73 -19.78 4.40
N LYS A 375 -31.20 -19.88 3.17
CA LYS A 375 -31.10 -21.17 2.46
C LYS A 375 -30.17 -22.16 3.14
N GLN A 376 -29.17 -21.68 3.89
CA GLN A 376 -28.25 -22.52 4.66
C GLN A 376 -28.84 -22.99 6.00
N GLU A 377 -29.88 -22.33 6.52
CA GLU A 377 -30.63 -22.79 7.70
C GLU A 377 -31.70 -23.83 7.33
N ASP A 378 -32.14 -23.87 6.07
CA ASP A 378 -33.12 -24.83 5.54
C ASP A 378 -32.49 -26.15 5.03
N GLU A 379 -31.15 -26.25 4.97
CA GLU A 379 -30.35 -27.45 4.63
C GLU A 379 -29.74 -28.07 5.89
#